data_AF-A0A7X8M4T0-F1
#
_entry.id   AF-A0A7X8M4T0-F1
#
_cell.length_a   1.000
_cell.length_b   1.000
_cell.length_c   1.000
_cell.angle_alpha   90.00
_cell.angle_beta   90.00
_cell.angle_gamma   90.00
#
_symmetry.space_group_name_H-M   'P 1'
#
loop_
_entity.id
_entity.type
_entity.pdbx_description
1 polymer ?
#
loop_
_entity_poly.entity_id
_entity_poly.type
_entity_poly.pdbx_seq_one_letter_code
_entity_poly.pdbx_strand_id
1 'polypeptide(L)'
;MFYKEIDRDIKGVIKIGQDDDTNVHQELDEYVVTRELARHFSTFFEAYREAINNYTDKMGVWISGFFGSGKSHFLKILSYLLENREVKGKRAISYFDDKIEDASVLADIKASGDVSADVILFNIDSKADSDSRTNKESIVNVFNKVFNEMQGFCGSLPWLADLEAQMVKEGSYEAFKSRFEELSGESWIEAREDFYFEEDNIVQALTS
;
A
#
# COMPACT_ATOMS: atom_id res chain seq x y z
N MET A 1 31.24 -13.56 18.77
CA MET A 1 31.27 -13.18 17.34
C MET A 1 29.86 -12.74 16.99
N PHE A 2 29.68 -11.57 16.34
CA PHE A 2 28.34 -11.08 15.99
C PHE A 2 27.81 -11.83 14.76
N TYR A 3 26.49 -12.01 14.69
CA TYR A 3 25.83 -12.73 13.59
C TYR A 3 25.87 -11.97 12.25
N LYS A 4 25.99 -10.63 12.29
CA LYS A 4 26.07 -9.73 11.12
C LYS A 4 27.14 -8.67 11.31
N GLU A 5 27.63 -8.08 10.21
CA GLU A 5 28.67 -7.04 10.19
C GLU A 5 28.26 -5.78 10.94
N ILE A 6 29.08 -5.28 11.87
CA ILE A 6 28.67 -4.21 12.79
C ILE A 6 28.58 -2.83 12.11
N ASP A 7 29.36 -2.61 11.04
CA ASP A 7 29.52 -1.30 10.40
C ASP A 7 28.47 -0.99 9.31
N ARG A 8 27.43 -1.83 9.20
CA ARG A 8 26.36 -1.65 8.22
C ARG A 8 25.42 -0.50 8.60
N ASP A 9 24.95 0.25 7.60
CA ASP A 9 24.04 1.37 7.80
C ASP A 9 22.62 0.88 8.13
N ILE A 10 22.09 1.23 9.30
CA ILE A 10 20.75 0.84 9.75
C ILE A 10 19.91 2.10 9.90
N LYS A 11 18.81 2.18 9.14
CA LYS A 11 17.90 3.31 9.22
C LYS A 11 17.15 3.30 10.56
N GLY A 12 17.43 4.28 11.42
CA GLY A 12 16.77 4.43 12.71
C GLY A 12 15.32 4.94 12.64
N VAL A 13 14.87 5.43 11.48
CA VAL A 13 13.50 5.95 11.27
C VAL A 13 12.88 5.30 10.05
N ILE A 14 11.70 4.74 10.24
CA ILE A 14 10.90 4.16 9.15
C ILE A 14 10.27 5.28 8.33
N LYS A 15 10.56 5.30 7.03
CA LYS A 15 9.92 6.18 6.04
C LYS A 15 9.06 5.34 5.10
N ILE A 16 7.84 5.80 4.85
CA ILE A 16 6.91 5.21 3.89
C ILE A 16 7.29 5.73 2.50
N GLY A 17 7.26 4.88 1.47
CA GLY A 17 7.59 5.23 0.07
C GLY A 17 9.08 5.10 -0.31
N GLN A 18 9.91 4.48 0.53
CA GLN A 18 11.27 4.04 0.16
C GLN A 18 11.27 2.54 -0.12
N ASP A 19 10.54 2.14 -1.16
CA ASP A 19 10.30 0.72 -1.47
C ASP A 19 11.33 0.14 -2.46
N ASP A 20 12.55 0.68 -2.45
CA ASP A 20 13.63 0.10 -3.22
C ASP A 20 13.96 -1.31 -2.68
N ASP A 21 14.18 -2.25 -3.59
CA ASP A 21 14.41 -3.66 -3.25
C ASP A 21 15.57 -3.89 -2.28
N THR A 22 16.55 -2.99 -2.24
CA THR A 22 17.69 -3.11 -1.34
C THR A 22 17.30 -2.75 0.10
N ASN A 23 16.48 -1.72 0.27
CA ASN A 23 15.93 -1.32 1.54
C ASN A 23 14.97 -2.37 2.09
N VAL A 24 14.03 -2.83 1.27
CA VAL A 24 13.07 -3.87 1.68
C VAL A 24 13.79 -5.16 2.04
N HIS A 25 14.79 -5.58 1.26
CA HIS A 25 15.63 -6.73 1.59
C HIS A 25 16.28 -6.55 2.96
N GLN A 26 16.91 -5.40 3.21
CA GLN A 26 17.59 -5.16 4.47
C GLN A 26 16.61 -5.17 5.65
N GLU A 27 15.46 -4.53 5.53
CA GLU A 27 14.43 -4.53 6.57
C GLU A 27 13.94 -5.95 6.86
N LEU A 28 13.62 -6.73 5.82
CA LEU A 28 13.19 -8.12 5.96
C LEU A 28 14.28 -9.00 6.56
N ASP A 29 15.53 -8.87 6.14
CA ASP A 29 16.67 -9.66 6.61
C ASP A 29 17.07 -9.29 8.05
N GLU A 30 17.05 -8.01 8.42
CA GLU A 30 17.42 -7.54 9.75
C GLU A 30 16.30 -7.63 10.79
N TYR A 31 15.05 -7.82 10.38
CA TYR A 31 13.94 -7.90 11.33
C TYR A 31 14.12 -9.04 12.33
N VAL A 32 14.06 -8.74 13.63
CA VAL A 32 14.18 -9.73 14.71
C VAL A 32 12.81 -9.94 15.34
N VAL A 33 12.32 -11.18 15.32
CA VAL A 33 11.05 -11.53 15.96
C VAL A 33 11.31 -11.97 17.39
N THR A 34 10.88 -11.15 18.34
CA THR A 34 10.88 -11.51 19.76
C THR A 34 9.67 -12.39 20.09
N ARG A 35 9.65 -13.02 21.26
CA ARG A 35 8.49 -13.79 21.74
C ARG A 35 7.19 -12.98 21.80
N GLU A 36 7.29 -11.68 22.08
CA GLU A 36 6.14 -10.78 22.11
C GLU A 36 5.65 -10.47 20.69
N LEU A 37 6.57 -10.15 19.77
CA LEU A 37 6.23 -9.94 18.35
C LEU A 37 5.61 -11.20 17.73
N ALA A 38 6.11 -12.39 18.07
CA ALA A 38 5.53 -13.66 17.60
C ALA A 38 4.06 -13.80 18.01
N ARG A 39 3.67 -13.37 19.21
CA ARG A 39 2.26 -13.34 19.63
C ARG A 39 1.44 -12.35 18.82
N HIS A 40 1.97 -11.17 18.52
CA HIS A 40 1.28 -10.20 17.68
C HIS A 40 1.09 -10.70 16.24
N PHE A 41 2.10 -11.36 15.66
CA PHE A 41 1.96 -12.04 14.38
C PHE A 41 0.89 -13.12 14.43
N SER A 42 0.90 -13.97 15.45
CA SER A 42 -0.12 -15.00 15.65
C SER A 42 -1.53 -14.40 15.66
N THR A 43 -1.77 -13.37 16.49
CA THR A 43 -3.09 -12.72 16.59
C THR A 43 -3.53 -12.11 15.26
N PHE A 44 -2.62 -11.46 14.55
CA PHE A 44 -2.93 -10.84 13.26
C PHE A 44 -3.25 -11.88 12.19
N PHE A 45 -2.36 -12.86 11.98
CA PHE A 45 -2.49 -13.83 10.90
C PHE A 45 -3.59 -14.86 11.14
N GLU A 46 -3.91 -15.18 12.40
CA GLU A 46 -5.09 -15.97 12.74
C GLU A 46 -6.38 -15.25 12.31
N ALA A 47 -6.53 -13.97 12.66
CA ALA A 47 -7.68 -13.16 12.29
C ALA A 47 -7.77 -12.93 10.77
N TYR A 48 -6.63 -12.68 10.12
CA TYR A 48 -6.56 -12.51 8.66
C TYR A 48 -6.96 -13.79 7.91
N ARG A 49 -6.43 -14.94 8.33
CA ARG A 49 -6.79 -16.26 7.77
C ARG A 49 -8.29 -16.54 7.93
N GLU A 50 -8.88 -16.22 9.08
CA GLU A 50 -10.33 -16.38 9.28
C GLU A 50 -11.14 -15.50 8.32
N ALA A 51 -10.72 -14.24 8.13
CA ALA A 51 -11.40 -13.27 7.26
C ALA A 51 -11.33 -13.61 5.77
N ILE A 52 -10.28 -14.29 5.31
CA ILE A 52 -10.17 -14.74 3.91
C ILE A 52 -11.14 -15.90 3.63
N ASN A 53 -11.28 -16.81 4.60
CA ASN A 53 -12.06 -18.04 4.41
C ASN A 53 -13.55 -17.89 4.76
N ASN A 54 -13.92 -16.84 5.50
CA ASN A 54 -15.27 -16.63 5.99
C ASN A 54 -15.65 -15.16 5.91
N TYR A 55 -16.93 -14.89 5.67
CA TYR A 55 -17.46 -13.54 5.79
C TYR A 55 -17.32 -13.03 7.23
N THR A 56 -16.81 -11.82 7.39
CA THR A 56 -16.68 -11.14 8.68
C THR A 56 -16.87 -9.64 8.52
N ASP A 57 -17.49 -8.99 9.51
CA ASP A 57 -17.57 -7.53 9.62
C ASP A 57 -16.40 -6.94 10.45
N LYS A 58 -15.50 -7.80 10.95
CA LYS A 58 -14.35 -7.44 11.78
C LYS A 58 -13.10 -7.22 10.93
N MET A 59 -13.12 -6.21 10.07
CA MET A 59 -12.04 -5.94 9.11
C MET A 59 -10.92 -5.03 9.65
N GLY A 60 -11.16 -4.32 10.75
CA GLY A 60 -10.23 -3.34 11.29
C GLY A 60 -9.22 -3.93 12.28
N VAL A 61 -7.94 -3.56 12.14
CA VAL A 61 -6.88 -3.90 13.09
C VAL A 61 -6.32 -2.61 13.70
N TRP A 62 -6.16 -2.59 15.03
CA TRP A 62 -5.61 -1.46 15.77
C TRP A 62 -4.28 -1.83 16.44
N ILE A 63 -3.18 -1.20 16.02
CA ILE A 63 -1.85 -1.42 16.60
C ILE A 63 -1.53 -0.25 17.54
N SER A 64 -1.41 -0.53 18.84
CA SER A 64 -1.14 0.48 19.88
C SER A 64 0.09 0.13 20.72
N GLY A 65 0.63 1.12 21.44
CA GLY A 65 1.86 0.97 22.24
C GLY A 65 2.66 2.25 22.37
N PHE A 66 3.65 2.26 23.27
CA PHE A 66 4.46 3.44 23.60
C PHE A 66 5.31 3.96 22.44
N PHE A 67 5.74 5.22 22.50
CA PHE A 67 6.69 5.77 21.53
C PHE A 67 7.99 4.95 21.53
N GLY A 68 8.54 4.65 20.34
CA GLY A 68 9.72 3.81 20.20
C GLY A 68 9.49 2.30 20.29
N SER A 69 8.25 1.82 20.49
CA SER A 69 7.96 0.38 20.60
C SER A 69 7.96 -0.40 19.26
N GLY A 70 8.30 0.24 18.14
CA GLY A 70 8.39 -0.41 16.83
C GLY A 70 7.08 -0.58 16.05
N LYS A 71 5.97 0.06 16.46
CA LYS A 71 4.64 -0.09 15.79
C LYS A 71 4.65 0.14 14.28
N SER A 72 5.23 1.25 13.83
CA SER A 72 5.28 1.58 12.41
C SER A 72 6.16 0.59 11.64
N HIS A 73 7.22 0.08 12.26
CA HIS A 73 8.06 -0.96 11.68
C HIS A 73 7.29 -2.29 11.58
N PHE A 74 6.58 -2.68 12.63
CA PHE A 74 5.71 -3.86 12.62
C PHE A 74 4.64 -3.77 11.53
N LEU A 75 3.96 -2.63 11.38
CA LEU A 75 2.99 -2.39 10.31
C LEU A 75 3.63 -2.50 8.91
N LYS A 76 4.84 -1.95 8.73
CA LYS A 76 5.58 -2.05 7.46
C LYS A 76 6.00 -3.48 7.12
N ILE A 77 6.39 -4.26 8.13
CA ILE A 77 6.67 -5.68 7.95
C ILE A 77 5.40 -6.46 7.60
N LEU A 78 4.28 -6.19 8.27
CA LEU A 78 3.00 -6.78 7.89
C LEU A 78 2.64 -6.47 6.44
N SER A 79 2.85 -5.23 5.97
CA SER A 79 2.57 -4.90 4.56
C SER A 79 3.42 -5.71 3.59
N TYR A 80 4.72 -5.90 3.86
CA TYR A 80 5.57 -6.73 3.00
C TYR A 80 5.16 -8.20 2.99
N LEU A 81 4.75 -8.74 4.15
CA LEU A 81 4.32 -10.12 4.25
C LEU A 81 2.98 -10.37 3.54
N LEU A 82 2.06 -9.41 3.59
CA LEU A 82 0.76 -9.48 2.93
C LEU A 82 0.88 -9.32 1.42
N GLU A 83 1.66 -8.34 0.93
CA GLU A 83 1.95 -8.17 -0.49
C GLU A 83 2.75 -9.37 -1.04
N ASN A 84 3.58 -9.94 -0.15
CA ASN A 84 4.43 -11.09 -0.39
C ASN A 84 5.35 -10.97 -1.62
N ARG A 85 5.62 -9.77 -2.14
CA ARG A 85 6.39 -9.60 -3.39
C ARG A 85 7.77 -10.27 -3.35
N GLU A 86 8.31 -10.56 -4.53
CA GLU A 86 9.69 -11.07 -4.62
C GLU A 86 10.68 -9.95 -4.35
N VAL A 87 11.63 -10.19 -3.45
CA VAL A 87 12.69 -9.26 -3.09
C VAL A 87 14.01 -10.01 -3.12
N LYS A 88 14.93 -9.58 -3.98
CA LYS A 88 16.24 -10.25 -4.20
C LYS A 88 16.13 -11.77 -4.47
N GLY A 89 15.16 -12.18 -5.28
CA GLY A 89 14.98 -13.59 -5.67
C GLY A 89 14.28 -14.47 -4.63
N LYS A 90 13.72 -13.89 -3.57
CA LYS A 90 13.02 -14.60 -2.50
C LYS A 90 11.71 -13.88 -2.15
N ARG A 91 10.61 -14.61 -1.98
CA ARG A 91 9.32 -14.05 -1.54
C ARG A 91 9.44 -13.51 -0.11
N ALA A 92 8.78 -12.39 0.17
CA ALA A 92 8.91 -11.70 1.46
C ALA A 92 8.61 -12.62 2.67
N ILE A 93 7.59 -13.48 2.59
CA ILE A 93 7.26 -14.43 3.66
C ILE A 93 8.40 -15.40 3.98
N SER A 94 9.20 -15.79 2.99
CA SER A 94 10.26 -16.79 3.20
C SER A 94 11.41 -16.22 4.03
N TYR A 95 11.54 -14.90 4.17
CA TYR A 95 12.52 -14.30 5.09
C TYR A 95 12.19 -14.56 6.57
N PHE A 96 11.00 -15.09 6.88
CA PHE A 96 10.57 -15.41 8.23
C PHE A 96 10.66 -16.91 8.58
N ASP A 97 11.10 -17.75 7.64
CA ASP A 97 11.22 -19.20 7.83
C ASP A 97 12.09 -19.59 9.04
N ASP A 98 13.15 -18.83 9.29
CA ASP A 98 14.10 -19.03 10.40
C ASP A 98 13.87 -18.05 11.57
N LYS A 99 12.88 -17.17 11.47
CA LYS A 99 12.60 -16.12 12.47
C LYS A 99 11.43 -16.44 13.39
N ILE A 100 10.57 -17.37 13.00
CA ILE A 100 9.40 -17.79 13.76
C ILE A 100 9.61 -19.21 14.27
N GLU A 101 9.76 -19.36 15.60
CA GLU A 101 9.92 -20.68 16.23
C GLU A 101 8.60 -21.49 16.23
N ASP A 102 7.46 -20.80 16.31
CA ASP A 102 6.14 -21.43 16.35
C ASP A 102 5.69 -21.86 14.95
N ALA A 103 5.64 -23.18 14.72
CA ALA A 103 5.25 -23.75 13.44
C ALA A 103 3.81 -23.38 13.02
N SER A 104 2.90 -23.15 13.96
CA SER A 104 1.53 -22.72 13.65
C SER A 104 1.52 -21.31 13.11
N VAL A 105 2.24 -20.39 13.77
CA VAL A 105 2.34 -18.99 13.33
C VAL A 105 3.01 -18.90 11.96
N LEU A 106 4.07 -19.69 11.74
CA LEU A 106 4.72 -19.75 10.43
C LEU A 106 3.79 -20.28 9.33
N ALA A 107 2.96 -21.28 9.64
CA ALA A 107 1.98 -21.80 8.70
C ALA A 107 0.92 -20.74 8.35
N ASP A 108 0.46 -19.95 9.33
CA ASP A 108 -0.53 -18.88 9.11
C ASP A 108 0.05 -17.72 8.27
N ILE A 109 1.31 -17.36 8.51
CA ILE A 109 2.04 -16.38 7.67
C ILE A 109 2.11 -16.88 6.22
N LYS A 110 2.47 -18.15 6.02
CA LYS A 110 2.60 -18.74 4.68
C LYS A 110 1.26 -18.80 3.95
N ALA A 111 0.22 -19.29 4.63
CA ALA A 111 -1.13 -19.35 4.07
C ALA A 111 -1.65 -17.96 3.65
N SER A 112 -1.26 -16.92 4.39
CA SER A 112 -1.63 -15.55 4.08
C SER A 112 -0.91 -15.02 2.83
N GLY A 113 0.35 -15.41 2.60
CA GLY A 113 1.12 -15.01 1.43
C GLY A 113 0.70 -15.70 0.13
N ASP A 114 -0.08 -16.78 0.19
CA ASP A 114 -0.66 -17.44 -0.99
C ASP A 114 -1.91 -16.69 -1.51
N VAL A 115 -2.43 -15.74 -0.73
CA VAL A 115 -3.55 -14.90 -1.12
C VAL A 115 -3.04 -13.70 -1.91
N SER A 116 -3.59 -13.50 -3.11
CA SER A 116 -3.32 -12.29 -3.89
C SER A 116 -3.93 -11.08 -3.18
N ALA A 117 -3.08 -10.18 -2.70
CA ALA A 117 -3.50 -8.98 -2.01
C ALA A 117 -2.70 -7.77 -2.52
N ASP A 118 -3.42 -6.70 -2.85
CA ASP A 118 -2.84 -5.40 -3.07
C ASP A 118 -2.74 -4.66 -1.75
N VAL A 119 -1.58 -4.09 -1.46
CA VAL A 119 -1.31 -3.45 -0.16
C VAL A 119 -0.95 -1.99 -0.38
N ILE A 120 -1.67 -1.10 0.31
CA ILE A 120 -1.37 0.34 0.31
C ILE A 120 -0.95 0.77 1.71
N LEU A 121 0.29 1.23 1.84
CA LEU A 121 0.82 1.79 3.07
C LEU A 121 0.91 3.31 2.95
N PHE A 122 0.20 4.05 3.80
CA PHE A 122 0.18 5.51 3.76
C PHE A 122 0.10 6.13 5.14
N ASN A 123 0.50 7.40 5.24
CA ASN A 123 0.30 8.22 6.42
C ASN A 123 -0.88 9.18 6.16
N ILE A 124 -1.86 9.18 7.07
CA ILE A 124 -3.09 9.97 6.92
C ILE A 124 -2.78 11.47 6.83
N ASP A 125 -1.96 12.00 7.74
CA ASP A 125 -1.63 13.44 7.77
C ASP A 125 -0.89 13.90 6.50
N SER A 126 -0.10 13.01 5.88
CA SER A 126 0.63 13.32 4.64
C SER A 126 -0.25 13.37 3.39
N LYS A 127 -1.41 12.70 3.44
CA LYS A 127 -2.35 12.60 2.30
C LYS A 127 -3.56 13.50 2.46
N ALA A 128 -3.82 13.96 3.69
CA ALA A 128 -4.88 14.89 4.02
C ALA A 128 -4.60 16.29 3.43
N ASP A 129 -5.61 16.86 2.76
CA ASP A 129 -5.50 18.22 2.23
C ASP A 129 -5.48 19.25 3.36
N SER A 130 -4.83 20.40 3.16
CA SER A 130 -4.58 21.39 4.21
C SER A 130 -5.84 21.92 4.92
N ASP A 131 -6.98 21.93 4.24
CA ASP A 131 -8.30 22.36 4.73
C ASP A 131 -9.11 21.27 5.45
N SER A 132 -8.63 20.02 5.44
CA SER A 132 -9.39 18.87 5.95
C SER A 132 -9.27 18.65 7.46
N ARG A 133 -8.44 19.44 8.17
CA ARG A 133 -8.11 19.25 9.60
C ARG A 133 -9.27 19.41 10.58
N THR A 134 -10.44 19.87 10.13
CA THR A 134 -11.63 20.10 10.98
C THR A 134 -12.83 19.24 10.64
N ASN A 135 -12.79 18.39 9.60
CA ASN A 135 -13.97 17.64 9.16
C ASN A 135 -13.79 16.12 9.28
N LYS A 136 -14.82 15.44 9.80
CA LYS A 136 -14.92 13.96 9.86
C LYS A 136 -14.82 13.29 8.48
N GLU A 137 -15.11 14.04 7.41
CA GLU A 137 -15.00 13.60 6.02
C GLU A 137 -13.54 13.46 5.54
N SER A 138 -12.58 14.02 6.28
CA SER A 138 -11.15 14.00 5.90
C SER A 138 -10.58 12.60 5.75
N ILE A 139 -10.96 11.67 6.65
CA ILE A 139 -10.43 10.30 6.60
C ILE A 139 -10.95 9.53 5.40
N VAL A 140 -12.26 9.62 5.12
CA VAL A 140 -12.88 8.94 3.97
C VAL A 140 -12.29 9.47 2.66
N ASN A 141 -12.08 10.79 2.57
CA ASN A 141 -11.46 11.39 1.40
C ASN A 141 -10.02 10.91 1.21
N VAL A 142 -9.23 10.79 2.28
CA VAL A 142 -7.87 10.23 2.21
C VAL A 142 -7.89 8.77 1.73
N PHE A 143 -8.81 7.95 2.24
CA PHE A 143 -8.96 6.57 1.77
C PHE A 143 -9.32 6.50 0.28
N ASN A 144 -10.31 7.27 -0.18
CA ASN A 144 -10.70 7.32 -1.59
C ASN A 144 -9.55 7.80 -2.48
N LYS A 145 -8.85 8.86 -2.06
CA LYS A 145 -7.68 9.41 -2.76
C LYS A 145 -6.61 8.35 -2.96
N VAL A 146 -6.20 7.70 -1.88
CA VAL A 146 -5.13 6.69 -1.91
C VAL A 146 -5.55 5.44 -2.68
N PHE A 147 -6.82 5.04 -2.61
CA PHE A 147 -7.37 3.95 -3.40
C PHE A 147 -7.36 4.27 -4.90
N ASN A 148 -7.85 5.44 -5.30
CA ASN A 148 -7.85 5.89 -6.69
C ASN A 148 -6.44 6.02 -7.26
N GLU A 149 -5.50 6.58 -6.49
CA GLU A 149 -4.08 6.65 -6.87
C GLU A 149 -3.51 5.25 -7.13
N MET A 150 -3.85 4.26 -6.29
CA MET A 150 -3.41 2.87 -6.47
C MET A 150 -3.96 2.26 -7.77
N GLN A 151 -5.18 2.61 -8.17
CA GLN A 151 -5.76 2.18 -9.44
C GLN A 151 -5.21 2.94 -10.66
N GLY A 152 -4.35 3.94 -10.45
CA GLY A 152 -3.82 4.81 -11.50
C GLY A 152 -4.75 5.99 -11.86
N PHE A 153 -5.82 6.20 -11.10
CA PHE A 153 -6.78 7.27 -11.29
C PHE A 153 -6.41 8.55 -10.53
N CYS A 154 -7.20 9.60 -10.73
CA CYS A 154 -7.04 10.91 -10.12
C CYS A 154 -7.30 10.82 -8.61
N GLY A 155 -6.29 11.12 -7.81
CA GLY A 155 -6.43 11.13 -6.35
C GLY A 155 -7.12 12.39 -5.80
N SER A 156 -6.97 13.53 -6.50
CA SER A 156 -7.41 14.84 -6.01
C SER A 156 -8.90 15.10 -6.25
N LEU A 157 -9.47 14.56 -7.32
CA LEU A 157 -10.86 14.80 -7.74
C LEU A 157 -11.65 13.48 -7.81
N PRO A 158 -12.46 13.15 -6.80
CA PRO A 158 -13.20 11.88 -6.75
C PRO A 158 -14.09 11.62 -7.97
N TRP A 159 -14.79 12.65 -8.46
CA TRP A 159 -15.65 12.54 -9.63
C TRP A 159 -14.88 12.29 -10.93
N LEU A 160 -13.63 12.76 -11.01
CA LEU A 160 -12.77 12.50 -12.16
C LEU A 160 -12.25 11.06 -12.13
N ALA A 161 -11.90 10.55 -10.96
CA ALA A 161 -11.56 9.15 -10.78
C ALA A 161 -12.71 8.21 -11.16
N ASP A 162 -13.95 8.57 -10.79
CA ASP A 162 -15.15 7.82 -11.19
C ASP A 162 -15.30 7.77 -12.73
N LEU A 163 -15.03 8.89 -13.41
CA LEU A 163 -15.05 8.96 -14.87
C LEU A 163 -13.95 8.07 -15.48
N GLU A 164 -12.72 8.13 -14.96
CA GLU A 164 -11.61 7.27 -15.40
C GLU A 164 -11.93 5.78 -15.18
N ALA A 165 -12.49 5.43 -14.02
CA ALA A 165 -12.91 4.08 -13.70
C ALA A 165 -14.02 3.58 -14.64
N GLN A 166 -14.96 4.45 -15.00
CA GLN A 166 -16.00 4.13 -15.98
C GLN A 166 -15.40 3.89 -17.37
N MET A 167 -14.48 4.74 -17.83
CA MET A 167 -13.79 4.56 -19.11
C MET A 167 -12.96 3.26 -19.15
N VAL A 168 -12.32 2.88 -18.04
CA VAL A 168 -11.62 1.59 -17.95
C VAL A 168 -12.60 0.43 -18.07
N LYS A 169 -13.75 0.51 -17.40
CA LYS A 169 -14.81 -0.52 -17.47
C LYS A 169 -15.39 -0.66 -18.89
N GLU A 170 -15.48 0.44 -19.62
CA GLU A 170 -15.95 0.48 -21.01
C GLU A 170 -14.86 0.12 -22.03
N GLY A 171 -13.59 0.05 -21.60
CA GLY A 171 -12.44 -0.23 -22.46
C GLY A 171 -12.00 0.96 -23.34
N SER A 172 -12.52 2.17 -23.08
CA SER A 172 -12.24 3.39 -23.84
C SER A 172 -11.09 4.22 -23.29
N TYR A 173 -10.61 3.93 -22.07
CA TYR A 173 -9.64 4.77 -21.37
C TYR A 173 -8.32 5.00 -22.12
N GLU A 174 -7.72 3.95 -22.70
CA GLU A 174 -6.47 4.11 -23.46
C GLU A 174 -6.66 4.93 -24.73
N ALA A 175 -7.78 4.74 -25.43
CA ALA A 175 -8.10 5.53 -26.63
C ALA A 175 -8.33 7.00 -26.28
N PHE A 176 -9.03 7.27 -25.18
CA PHE A 176 -9.19 8.62 -24.65
C PHE A 176 -7.84 9.27 -24.32
N LYS A 177 -6.95 8.58 -23.60
CA LYS A 177 -5.62 9.13 -23.26
C LYS A 177 -4.81 9.48 -24.50
N SER A 178 -4.76 8.58 -25.50
CA SER A 178 -4.05 8.85 -26.76
C SER A 178 -4.68 10.02 -27.51
N ARG A 179 -6.02 10.10 -27.56
CA ARG A 179 -6.70 11.19 -28.26
C ARG A 179 -6.52 12.53 -27.57
N PHE A 180 -6.54 12.54 -26.24
CA PHE A 180 -6.26 13.72 -25.45
C PHE A 180 -4.85 14.24 -25.73
N GLU A 181 -3.84 13.36 -25.70
CA GLU A 181 -2.44 13.71 -25.98
C GLU A 181 -2.25 14.27 -27.40
N GLU A 182 -2.99 13.76 -28.40
CA GLU A 182 -2.99 14.32 -29.76
C GLU A 182 -3.56 15.75 -29.84
N LEU A 183 -4.49 16.11 -28.94
CA LEU A 183 -5.20 17.40 -28.95
C LEU A 183 -4.48 18.45 -28.09
N SER A 184 -4.10 18.09 -26.87
CA SER A 184 -3.45 18.98 -25.90
C SER A 184 -1.93 19.05 -26.09
N GLY A 185 -1.31 17.98 -26.59
CA GLY A 185 0.14 17.80 -26.62
C GLY A 185 0.75 17.37 -25.28
N GLU A 186 -0.08 17.13 -24.26
CA GLU A 186 0.33 16.69 -22.93
C GLU A 186 -0.35 15.36 -22.56
N SER A 187 0.30 14.57 -21.70
CA SER A 187 -0.30 13.31 -21.26
C SER A 187 -1.50 13.57 -20.36
N TRP A 188 -2.56 12.76 -20.49
CA TRP A 188 -3.73 12.87 -19.61
C TRP A 188 -3.38 12.81 -18.13
N ILE A 189 -2.40 11.97 -17.76
CA ILE A 189 -1.99 11.76 -16.37
C ILE A 189 -1.41 13.04 -15.75
N GLU A 190 -0.71 13.85 -16.55
CA GLU A 190 -0.14 15.12 -16.12
C GLU A 190 -1.20 16.24 -16.12
N ALA A 191 -2.03 16.29 -17.16
CA ALA A 191 -3.02 17.36 -17.34
C ALA A 191 -4.27 17.24 -16.45
N ARG A 192 -4.62 16.03 -15.98
CA ARG A 192 -5.87 15.78 -15.23
C ARG A 192 -6.00 16.54 -13.91
N GLU A 193 -4.90 17.04 -13.33
CA GLU A 193 -4.96 17.88 -12.13
C GLU A 193 -5.41 19.32 -12.44
N ASP A 194 -5.18 19.78 -13.66
CA ASP A 194 -5.55 21.09 -14.18
C ASP A 194 -6.77 21.01 -15.12
N PHE A 195 -7.69 20.07 -14.85
CA PHE A 195 -8.87 19.75 -15.66
C PHE A 195 -9.62 20.99 -16.20
N TYR A 196 -9.76 22.03 -15.38
CA TYR A 196 -10.49 23.26 -15.74
C TYR A 196 -9.90 24.03 -16.93
N PHE A 197 -8.62 23.82 -17.27
CA PHE A 197 -7.98 24.46 -18.41
C PHE A 197 -8.10 23.64 -19.70
N GLU A 198 -8.48 22.36 -19.60
CA GLU A 198 -8.45 21.38 -20.68
C GLU A 198 -9.86 20.89 -21.09
N GLU A 199 -10.93 21.56 -20.62
CA GLU A 199 -12.32 21.14 -20.83
C GLU A 199 -12.65 20.86 -22.31
N ASP A 200 -12.22 21.73 -23.22
CA ASP A 200 -12.48 21.59 -24.66
C ASP A 200 -11.78 20.34 -25.25
N ASN A 201 -10.55 20.08 -24.84
CA ASN A 201 -9.78 18.92 -25.30
C ASN A 201 -10.36 17.62 -24.71
N ILE A 202 -10.81 17.64 -23.46
CA ILE A 202 -11.47 16.51 -22.79
C ILE A 202 -12.78 16.16 -23.51
N VAL A 203 -13.64 17.14 -23.77
CA VAL A 203 -14.93 16.90 -24.46
C VAL A 203 -14.69 16.35 -25.87
N GLN A 204 -13.70 16.88 -26.60
CA GLN A 204 -13.35 16.37 -27.92
C GLN A 204 -12.80 14.94 -27.87
N ALA A 205 -11.96 14.63 -26.89
CA ALA A 205 -11.43 13.28 -26.69
C ALA A 205 -12.51 12.26 -26.30
N LEU A 206 -13.54 12.66 -25.55
CA LEU A 206 -14.66 11.81 -25.13
C LEU A 206 -15.72 11.56 -26.21
N THR A 207 -15.83 12.42 -27.22
CA THR A 207 -16.86 12.34 -28.28
C THR A 207 -16.38 11.70 -29.57
N SER A 208 -15.11 11.26 -29.60
CA SER A 208 -14.44 10.59 -30.72
C SER A 208 -14.71 9.08 -30.71
#